data_AF-W0LKZ9-F1
#
_entry.id   AF-W0LKZ9-F1
#
_cell.length_a   1.000
_cell.length_b   1.000
_cell.length_c   1.000
_cell.angle_alpha   90.00
_cell.angle_beta   90.00
_cell.angle_gamma   90.00
#
_symmetry.space_group_name_H-M   'P 1'
#
loop_
_entity.id
_entity.type
_entity.pdbx_description
1 polymer ?
#
loop_
_entity_poly.entity_id
_entity_poly.type
_entity_poly.pdbx_seq_one_letter_code
_entity_poly.pdbx_strand_id
1 'polypeptide(L)' 'MDMSEKVIKDIIHDAAADLVADAARRIFNKGVEVNTYTIIECLVDDLTFSEIKDDKKKSLILSLAIKEVQSHIGNK' A
#
# COMPACT_ATOMS: atom_id res chain seq x y z
N MET A 1 -12.78 19.69 10.74
CA MET A 1 -12.77 18.23 10.45
C MET A 1 -13.34 17.55 11.67
N ASP A 2 -14.35 16.70 11.50
CA ASP A 2 -14.94 15.96 12.62
C ASP A 2 -13.87 15.03 13.22
N MET A 3 -13.83 14.89 14.55
CA MET A 3 -12.84 14.05 15.23
C MET A 3 -12.96 12.58 14.79
N SER A 4 -14.17 12.13 14.45
CA SER A 4 -14.42 10.79 13.92
C SER A 4 -13.75 10.57 12.55
N GLU A 5 -13.83 11.56 11.66
CA GLU A 5 -13.27 11.51 10.32
C GLU A 5 -11.74 11.47 10.34
N LYS A 6 -11.12 12.18 11.30
CA LYS A 6 -9.67 12.15 11.50
C LYS A 6 -9.18 10.76 11.89
N VAL A 7 -9.81 10.16 12.89
CA VAL A 7 -9.43 8.84 13.40
C VAL A 7 -9.53 7.78 12.29
N ILE A 8 -10.57 7.84 11.47
CA ILE A 8 -10.73 6.92 10.34
C ILE A 8 -9.60 7.08 9.32
N LYS A 9 -9.23 8.32 8.99
CA LYS A 9 -8.12 8.58 8.05
C LYS A 9 -6.78 8.08 8.57
N ASP A 10 -6.52 8.26 9.87
CA ASP A 10 -5.28 7.80 10.50
C ASP A 10 -5.19 6.26 10.48
N ILE A 11 -6.28 5.56 10.85
CA ILE A 11 -6.34 4.08 10.79
C ILE A 11 -6.07 3.56 9.36
N ILE A 12 -6.62 4.22 8.35
CA ILE A 12 -6.45 3.82 6.96
C ILE A 12 -5.00 4.06 6.50
N HIS A 13 -4.38 5.16 6.91
CA HIS A 13 -2.97 5.44 6.62
C HIS A 13 -2.05 4.41 7.27
N ASP A 14 -2.26 4.08 8.54
CA ASP A 14 -1.46 3.09 9.25
C ASP A 14 -1.55 1.72 8.55
N ALA A 15 -2.76 1.31 8.17
CA ALA A 15 -2.98 0.07 7.43
C ALA A 15 -2.27 0.07 6.06
N ALA A 16 -2.26 1.21 5.36
CA ALA A 16 -1.53 1.34 4.09
C ALA A 16 -0.01 1.31 4.29
N ALA A 17 0.50 1.97 5.34
CA ALA A 17 1.92 1.98 5.69
C ALA A 17 2.43 0.57 6.04
N ASP A 18 1.63 -0.21 6.78
CA ASP A 18 1.94 -1.61 7.08
C ASP A 18 2.08 -2.48 5.82
N LEU A 19 1.21 -2.27 4.82
CA LEU A 19 1.30 -2.99 3.55
C LEU A 19 2.55 -2.60 2.76
N VAL A 20 2.92 -1.32 2.76
CA VAL A 20 4.16 -0.85 2.13
C VAL A 20 5.39 -1.46 2.82
N ALA A 21 5.40 -1.50 4.15
CA ALA A 21 6.49 -2.10 4.93
C ALA A 21 6.61 -3.61 4.67
N ASP A 22 5.48 -4.33 4.60
CA ASP A 22 5.48 -5.75 4.25
C ASP A 22 6.01 -5.98 2.82
N ALA A 23 5.56 -5.19 1.84
CA ALA A 23 6.07 -5.26 0.47
C ALA A 23 7.59 -5.05 0.42
N ALA A 24 8.11 -4.00 1.06
CA ALA A 24 9.54 -3.72 1.15
C ALA A 24 10.33 -4.90 1.77
N ARG A 25 9.81 -5.48 2.85
CA ARG A 25 10.41 -6.66 3.50
C ARG A 25 10.46 -7.87 2.57
N ARG A 26 9.37 -8.15 1.83
CA ARG A 26 9.31 -9.28 0.89
C ARG A 26 10.26 -9.09 -0.28
N ILE A 27 10.41 -7.87 -0.79
CA ILE A 27 11.36 -7.52 -1.86
C ILE A 27 12.79 -7.73 -1.37
N PHE A 28 13.12 -7.18 -0.19
CA PHE A 28 14.43 -7.35 0.44
C PHE A 28 14.80 -8.83 0.64
N ASN A 29 13.86 -9.64 1.14
CA ASN A 29 14.08 -11.07 1.37
C ASN A 29 14.29 -11.87 0.06
N LYS A 30 13.84 -11.35 -1.09
CA LYS A 30 14.10 -11.93 -2.41
C LYS A 30 15.46 -11.49 -3.00
N GLY A 31 16.20 -10.62 -2.31
CA GLY A 31 17.46 -10.06 -2.81
C GLY A 31 17.27 -9.04 -3.94
N VAL A 32 16.06 -8.48 -4.08
CA VAL A 32 15.74 -7.45 -5.06
C VAL A 32 15.94 -6.07 -4.42
N GLU A 33 16.38 -5.09 -5.20
CA GLU A 33 16.51 -3.71 -4.73
C GLU A 33 15.15 -3.18 -4.25
N VAL A 34 15.12 -2.59 -3.06
CA VAL A 34 13.91 -1.93 -2.53
C VAL A 34 13.88 -0.49 -3.04
N ASN A 35 13.04 -0.24 -4.02
CA ASN A 35 12.77 1.09 -4.56
C ASN A 35 11.27 1.27 -4.83
N THR A 36 10.85 2.50 -5.16
CA THR A 36 9.43 2.82 -5.34
C THR A 36 8.73 1.98 -6.40
N TYR A 37 9.41 1.66 -7.52
CA TYR A 37 8.84 0.84 -8.59
C TYR A 37 8.60 -0.59 -8.13
N THR A 38 9.61 -1.22 -7.51
CA THR A 38 9.49 -2.60 -7.00
C THR A 38 8.43 -2.73 -5.91
N ILE A 39 8.26 -1.70 -5.06
CA ILE A 39 7.19 -1.63 -4.06
C ILE A 39 5.82 -1.58 -4.75
N ILE A 40 5.65 -0.71 -5.75
CA ILE A 40 4.40 -0.60 -6.51
C ILE A 40 4.05 -1.93 -7.18
N GLU A 41 5.00 -2.57 -7.87
CA GLU A 41 4.80 -3.88 -8.51
C GLU A 41 4.32 -4.91 -7.48
N CYS A 42 4.99 -4.99 -6.33
CA CYS A 42 4.62 -5.93 -5.28
C CYS A 42 3.21 -5.66 -4.68
N LEU A 43 2.80 -4.39 -4.57
CA LEU A 43 1.46 -4.01 -4.11
C LEU A 43 0.38 -4.25 -5.17
N VAL A 44 0.70 -4.09 -6.46
CA VAL A 44 -0.20 -4.39 -7.58
C VAL A 44 -0.47 -5.89 -7.70
N ASP A 45 0.56 -6.72 -7.48
CA ASP A 45 0.38 -8.18 -7.38
C ASP A 45 -0.60 -8.52 -6.24
N ASP A 46 -0.36 -7.97 -5.05
CA ASP A 46 -1.24 -8.17 -3.89
C ASP A 46 -2.68 -7.69 -4.15
N LEU A 47 -2.85 -6.57 -4.87
CA LEU A 47 -4.16 -6.04 -5.24
C LEU A 47 -4.88 -7.02 -6.17
N THR A 48 -4.19 -7.51 -7.20
CA THR A 48 -4.72 -8.49 -8.14
C THR A 48 -5.17 -9.76 -7.41
N PHE A 49 -4.36 -10.28 -6.48
CA PHE A 49 -4.74 -11.44 -5.66
C PHE A 49 -5.93 -11.15 -4.73
N SER A 50 -6.01 -9.93 -4.19
CA SER A 50 -7.12 -9.51 -3.34
C SER A 50 -8.44 -9.41 -4.11
N GLU A 51 -8.40 -8.87 -5.32
CA GLU A 51 -9.56 -8.78 -6.22
C GLU A 51 -10.05 -10.16 -6.68
N ILE A 52 -9.14 -11.07 -7.02
CA ILE A 52 -9.49 -12.48 -7.33
C ILE A 52 -10.21 -13.15 -6.17
N LYS A 53 -9.88 -12.78 -4.92
CA LYS A 53 -10.49 -13.32 -3.70
C LYS A 53 -11.75 -12.58 -3.25
N ASP A 54 -12.17 -11.54 -3.98
CA ASP A 54 -13.27 -10.62 -3.62
C ASP A 54 -13.09 -9.97 -2.22
N ASP A 55 -11.85 -9.77 -1.78
CA ASP A 55 -11.55 -9.05 -0.52
C ASP A 55 -11.55 -7.54 -0.76
N LYS A 56 -12.76 -6.97 -0.84
CA LYS A 56 -12.99 -5.54 -1.10
C LYS A 56 -12.30 -4.64 -0.09
N LYS A 57 -12.21 -5.05 1.18
CA LYS A 57 -11.56 -4.26 2.23
C LYS A 57 -10.07 -4.17 1.94
N LYS A 58 -9.41 -5.31 1.70
CA LYS A 58 -7.97 -5.33 1.43
C LYS A 58 -7.64 -4.65 0.10
N SER A 59 -8.45 -4.84 -0.94
CA SER A 59 -8.27 -4.16 -2.23
C SER A 59 -8.33 -2.63 -2.11
N LEU A 60 -9.24 -2.10 -1.27
CA LEU A 60 -9.31 -0.67 -1.00
C LEU A 60 -8.03 -0.14 -0.33
N ILE A 61 -7.55 -0.82 0.71
CA ILE A 61 -6.34 -0.39 1.44
C ILE A 61 -5.11 -0.48 0.54
N LEU A 62 -4.99 -1.54 -0.28
CA LEU A 62 -3.91 -1.69 -1.27
C LEU A 62 -3.92 -0.57 -2.32
N SER A 63 -5.11 -0.19 -2.80
CA SER A 63 -5.26 0.92 -3.75
C SER A 63 -4.81 2.25 -3.15
N LEU A 64 -5.09 2.48 -1.86
CA LEU A 64 -4.63 3.66 -1.13
C LEU A 64 -3.11 3.64 -0.91
N ALA A 65 -2.55 2.50 -0.54
CA ALA A 65 -1.10 2.33 -0.40
C ALA A 65 -0.35 2.64 -1.70
N ILE A 66 -0.85 2.12 -2.84
CA ILE A 66 -0.28 2.41 -4.17
C ILE A 66 -0.31 3.91 -4.46
N LYS A 67 -1.46 4.56 -4.22
CA LYS A 67 -1.62 6.00 -4.46
C LYS A 67 -0.68 6.84 -3.61
N GLU A 68 -0.50 6.48 -2.34
CA GLU A 68 0.41 7.18 -1.42
C GLU A 68 1.85 7.09 -1.90
N VAL A 69 2.31 5.88 -2.23
CA VAL A 69 3.65 5.62 -2.76
C VAL A 69 3.89 6.38 -4.08
N GLN A 70 2.88 6.42 -4.96
CA GLN A 70 2.94 7.18 -6.22
C GLN A 70 3.01 8.69 -5.98
N SER A 71 2.31 9.22 -4.97
CA SER A 71 2.34 10.66 -4.64
C SER A 71 3.76 11.14 -4.27
N HIS A 72 4.59 10.25 -3.71
CA HIS A 72 5.98 10.54 -3.39
C HIS A 72 6.91 10.51 -4.61
N ILE A 73 6.49 9.95 -5.75
CA ILE A 73 7.24 10.00 -7.02
C ILE A 73 7.07 11.37 -7.69
N GLY A 74 5.86 11.94 -7.64
CA GLY A 74 5.50 13.18 -8.32
C GLY A 74 5.93 14.48 -7.61
N ASN A 75 6.42 14.40 -6.38
CA ASN A 75 6.89 15.55 -5.58
C ASN A 75 8.40 15.82 -5.71
N LYS A 76 9.03 15.43 -6.83
CA LYS A 76 10.43 15.72 -7.15
C LYS A 76 10.58 16.90 -8.10
#